data_AF-A0A0F4M623-F1
#
_entry.id   AF-A0A0F4M623-F1
#
_cell.length_a   1.000
_cell.length_b   1.000
_cell.length_c   1.000
_cell.angle_alpha   90.00
_cell.angle_beta   90.00
_cell.angle_gamma   90.00
#
_symmetry.space_group_name_H-M   'P 1'
#
loop_
_entity.id
_entity.type
_entity.pdbx_description
1 polymer ?
#
loop_
_entity_poly.entity_id
_entity_poly.type
_entity_poly.pdbx_seq_one_letter_code
_entity_poly.pdbx_strand_id
1 'polypeptide(L)' 'MADYHVQYDGDRDLWTVKRAGASRVSRTFATKAEATKQAKVFADRSGGGEVNIHNKGGNKIRDKRTIGKKDPRDIKG' A
#
# COMPACT_ATOMS: atom_id res chain seq x y z
N MET A 1 -7.36 10.46 5.38
CA MET A 1 -6.54 9.23 5.33
C MET A 1 -6.95 8.43 4.12
N ALA A 2 -5.99 7.86 3.39
CA ALA A 2 -6.26 7.05 2.21
C ALA A 2 -5.47 5.76 2.26
N ASP A 3 -6.17 4.64 2.08
CA ASP A 3 -5.54 3.34 2.04
C ASP A 3 -5.06 3.05 0.62
N TYR A 4 -3.98 2.28 0.51
CA TYR A 4 -3.34 1.92 -0.74
C TYR A 4 -3.15 0.40 -0.80
N HIS A 5 -3.47 -0.17 -1.95
CA HIS A 5 -3.30 -1.58 -2.28
C HIS A 5 -2.14 -1.72 -3.23
N VAL A 6 -1.20 -2.59 -2.87
CA VAL A 6 -0.07 -3.02 -3.70
C VAL A 6 -0.38 -4.42 -4.20
N GLN A 7 -0.77 -4.53 -5.47
CA GLN A 7 -1.18 -5.78 -6.09
C GLN A 7 -0.18 -6.22 -7.15
N TYR A 8 -0.06 -7.53 -7.33
CA TYR A 8 0.73 -8.08 -8.42
C TYR A 8 -0.17 -8.28 -9.64
N ASP A 9 0.19 -7.64 -10.73
CA ASP A 9 -0.40 -7.83 -12.05
C ASP A 9 0.39 -8.94 -12.75
N GLY A 10 -0.22 -10.13 -12.81
CA GLY A 10 0.37 -11.32 -13.43
C GLY A 10 0.42 -11.24 -14.95
N ASP A 11 -0.50 -10.49 -15.58
CA ASP A 11 -0.53 -10.30 -17.03
C ASP A 11 0.66 -9.44 -17.50
N ARG A 12 1.05 -8.44 -16.69
CA ARG A 12 2.13 -7.52 -17.01
C ARG A 12 3.45 -7.86 -16.33
N ASP A 13 3.46 -8.81 -15.41
CA ASP A 13 4.58 -9.11 -14.50
C ASP A 13 5.02 -7.87 -13.69
N LEU A 14 4.06 -7.00 -13.32
CA LEU A 14 4.31 -5.72 -12.65
C LEU A 14 3.55 -5.59 -11.32
N TRP A 15 4.06 -4.76 -10.44
CA TRP A 15 3.41 -4.36 -9.20
C TRP A 15 2.61 -3.08 -9.38
N THR A 16 1.31 -3.15 -9.14
CA THR A 16 0.38 -2.02 -9.26
C THR A 16 0.10 -1.43 -7.89
N VAL A 17 0.05 -0.10 -7.81
CA VAL A 17 -0.33 0.64 -6.61
C VAL A 17 -1.66 1.32 -6.89
N LYS A 18 -2.68 1.01 -6.11
CA LYS A 18 -4.05 1.47 -6.28
C LYS A 18 -4.57 2.03 -4.96
N ARG A 19 -5.17 3.22 -4.97
CA ARG A 19 -5.85 3.74 -3.79
C ARG A 19 -7.12 2.93 -3.51
N ALA A 20 -7.41 2.63 -2.25
CA ALA A 20 -8.64 2.00 -1.84
C ALA A 20 -9.86 2.83 -2.28
N GLY A 21 -10.84 2.17 -2.89
CA GLY A 21 -12.02 2.82 -3.48
C GLY A 21 -11.78 3.54 -4.81
N ALA A 22 -10.54 3.67 -5.30
CA ALA A 22 -10.31 4.17 -6.64
C ALA A 22 -10.56 3.08 -7.68
N SER A 23 -11.11 3.42 -8.85
CA SER A 23 -11.26 2.46 -9.94
C SER A 23 -9.94 2.21 -10.68
N ARG A 24 -9.05 3.21 -10.71
CA ARG A 24 -7.79 3.20 -11.46
C ARG A 24 -6.57 2.90 -10.61
N VAL A 25 -5.62 2.20 -11.21
CA VAL A 25 -4.26 2.08 -10.69
C VAL A 25 -3.60 3.46 -10.72
N SER A 26 -2.94 3.83 -9.62
CA SER A 26 -2.21 5.10 -9.52
C SER A 26 -0.84 5.01 -10.19
N ARG A 27 -0.12 3.89 -10.02
CA ARG A 27 1.17 3.64 -10.68
C ARG A 27 1.51 2.16 -10.75
N THR A 28 2.38 1.78 -11.68
CA THR A 28 2.94 0.43 -11.81
C THR A 28 4.46 0.45 -11.63
N PHE A 29 5.03 -0.64 -11.15
CA PHE A 29 6.46 -0.81 -10.86
C PHE A 29 6.92 -2.21 -11.23
N ALA A 30 8.21 -2.38 -11.54
CA ALA A 30 8.77 -3.71 -11.79
C ALA A 30 8.89 -4.54 -10.51
N THR A 31 9.12 -3.88 -9.36
CA THR A 31 9.39 -4.58 -8.11
C THR A 31 8.39 -4.26 -6.99
N LYS A 32 8.18 -5.25 -6.12
CA LYS A 32 7.38 -5.11 -4.90
C LYS A 32 7.91 -4.00 -4.00
N ALA A 33 9.23 -3.91 -3.90
CA ALA A 33 9.90 -2.96 -3.03
C ALA A 33 9.60 -1.52 -3.45
N GLU A 34 9.68 -1.21 -4.75
CA GLU A 34 9.34 0.10 -5.28
C GLU A 34 7.87 0.45 -5.12
N ALA A 35 6.98 -0.50 -5.44
CA ALA A 35 5.54 -0.31 -5.26
C ALA A 35 5.16 -0.04 -3.80
N THR A 36 5.77 -0.78 -2.88
CA THR A 36 5.58 -0.59 -1.44
C THR A 36 6.12 0.76 -0.98
N LYS A 37 7.31 1.16 -1.45
CA LYS A 37 7.91 2.46 -1.12
C LYS A 37 7.01 3.61 -1.58
N GLN A 38 6.46 3.53 -2.79
CA GLN A 38 5.57 4.57 -3.30
C GLN A 38 4.19 4.56 -2.66
N ALA A 39 3.63 3.39 -2.37
CA ALA A 39 2.38 3.31 -1.60
C ALA A 39 2.50 3.99 -0.22
N LYS A 40 3.66 3.83 0.46
CA LYS A 40 3.94 4.55 1.71
C LYS A 40 3.98 6.06 1.52
N VAL A 41 4.70 6.54 0.50
CA VAL A 41 4.79 7.99 0.20
C VAL A 41 3.41 8.56 -0.11
N PHE A 42 2.57 7.83 -0.83
CA PHE A 42 1.20 8.27 -1.10
C PHE A 42 0.33 8.29 0.16
N ALA A 43 0.41 7.26 1.01
CA ALA A 43 -0.30 7.21 2.28
C ALA A 43 0.12 8.36 3.21
N ASP A 44 1.43 8.62 3.30
CA ASP A 44 2.01 9.73 4.08
C ASP A 44 1.50 11.10 3.57
N ARG A 45 1.60 11.35 2.25
CA ARG A 45 1.09 12.58 1.61
C ARG A 45 -0.42 12.76 1.75
N SER A 46 -1.17 11.68 1.92
CA SER A 46 -2.63 11.72 2.14
C SER A 46 -3.01 11.99 3.60
N GLY A 47 -2.04 12.26 4.48
CA GLY A 47 -2.26 12.47 5.92
C GLY A 47 -2.43 11.17 6.69
N GLY A 48 -1.79 10.08 6.25
CA GLY A 48 -1.88 8.74 6.83
C GLY A 48 -2.87 7.81 6.12
N GLY A 49 -2.75 6.50 6.38
CA GLY A 49 -3.59 5.44 5.82
C GLY A 49 -2.92 4.06 5.89
N GLU A 50 -3.60 3.04 5.37
CA GLU A 50 -3.11 1.66 5.38
C GLU A 50 -2.54 1.23 4.03
N VAL A 51 -1.33 0.69 4.02
CA VAL A 51 -0.71 0.07 2.85
C VAL A 51 -0.92 -1.44 2.95
N ASN A 52 -1.84 -1.95 2.13
CA ASN A 52 -2.18 -3.36 1.99
C ASN A 52 -1.35 -3.99 0.87
N ILE A 53 -0.49 -4.94 1.20
CA ILE A 53 0.44 -5.56 0.26
C ILE A 53 -0.04 -6.99 -0.04
N HIS A 54 -0.43 -7.23 -1.28
CA HIS A 54 -0.91 -8.53 -1.75
C HIS A 54 0.26 -9.43 -2.18
N ASN A 55 0.00 -10.74 -2.31
CA ASN A 55 1.01 -11.71 -2.74
C ASN A 55 1.08 -11.87 -4.28
N LYS A 56 2.21 -12.35 -4.79
CA LYS A 56 2.36 -12.75 -6.20
C LYS A 56 1.44 -13.95 -6.45
N GLY A 57 0.37 -13.77 -7.22
CA GLY A 57 -0.57 -14.86 -7.57
C GLY A 57 -1.87 -14.93 -6.76
N GLY A 58 -2.28 -13.87 -6.06
CA GLY A 58 -3.64 -13.84 -5.52
C GLY A 58 -4.03 -12.56 -4.79
N ASN A 59 -5.34 -12.37 -4.62
CA ASN A 59 -5.93 -11.22 -3.92
C ASN A 59 -5.72 -11.24 -2.39
N LYS A 60 -5.02 -12.24 -1.84
CA LYS A 60 -4.75 -12.33 -0.41
C LYS A 60 -3.71 -11.28 0.01
N ILE A 61 -4.04 -10.53 1.05
CA ILE A 61 -3.14 -9.57 1.68
C ILE A 61 -2.12 -10.36 2.49
N ARG A 62 -0.84 -10.23 2.13
CA ARG A 62 0.28 -10.86 2.85
C ARG A 62 0.75 -9.99 4.00
N ASP A 63 0.75 -8.67 3.81
CA ASP A 63 1.32 -7.72 4.74
C ASP A 63 0.48 -6.44 4.76
N LYS A 64 0.32 -5.85 5.94
CA LYS A 64 -0.43 -4.61 6.15
C LYS A 64 0.43 -3.66 6.94
N ARG A 65 0.60 -2.45 6.42
CA ARG A 65 1.42 -1.43 7.07
C ARG A 65 0.65 -0.13 7.19
N THR A 66 0.33 0.23 8.42
CA THR A 66 -0.31 1.50 8.73
C THR A 66 0.74 2.62 8.72
N ILE A 67 0.46 3.70 8.01
CA ILE A 67 1.29 4.90 7.88
C ILE A 67 0.50 6.07 8.48
N GLY A 68 1.13 6.91 9.29
CA GLY A 68 0.51 8.16 9.79
C GLY A 68 -0.56 8.01 10.89
N LYS A 69 -0.81 6.82 11.44
CA LYS A 69 -1.44 6.74 12.77
C LYS A 69 -0.38 7.09 13.82
N LYS A 70 -0.62 8.18 14.58
CA LYS A 70 -0.02 8.36 15.90
C LYS A 70 -0.57 7.21 16.76
N ASP A 71 0.27 6.23 17.04
CA ASP A 71 -0.12 5.08 17.88
C ASP A 71 -0.60 5.63 19.25
N PRO A 72 -1.78 5.26 19.76
CA PRO A 72 -2.24 5.73 21.07
C PRO A 72 -1.38 5.27 22.26
N ARG A 73 -0.30 4.49 22.05
CA ARG A 73 0.58 3.99 23.12
C ARG A 73 1.72 4.94 23.52
N ASP A 74 1.46 6.23 23.62
CA ASP A 74 2.30 7.16 24.42
C ASP A 74 1.84 7.14 25.89
N ILE A 75 1.67 5.95 26.50
CA ILE A 75 1.62 5.86 27.96
C ILE A 75 3.07 5.80 28.43
N LYS A 76 3.62 6.95 28.84
CA LYS A 76 4.79 6.94 29.73
C LYS A 76 4.34 6.25 31.01
N GLY A 77 4.88 5.06 31.27
CA GLY A 77 4.82 4.44 32.59
C GLY A 77 5.51 5.31 33.63
#